data_AF-A0A6P6FM95-F1
#
_entry.id   AF-A0A6P6FM95-F1
#
_cell.length_a   1.000
_cell.length_b   1.000
_cell.length_c   1.000
_cell.angle_alpha   90.00
_cell.angle_beta   90.00
_cell.angle_gamma   90.00
#
_symmetry.space_group_name_H-M   'P 1'
#
loop_
_entity.id
_entity.type
_entity.pdbx_description
1 polymer ?
#
loop_
_entity_poly.entity_id
_entity_poly.type
_entity_poly.pdbx_seq_one_letter_code
_entity_poly.pdbx_strand_id
1 'polypeptide(L)'
;MAENGGGNGIANGNGNGNCGGGDGRRRRKLALNNKYNLRFEPTHEILAFQVLRKRVRRNYVPSYVRCYFRELDCDNFFQRDDFHIRTVDFYFCKRRMPGVAIPLGWTTIEGPTAMENHMNDNVFYGTYATYHKDNTTVIVTEYRFFPQELDNEIALYRILSR
;
A
#
# COMPACT_ATOMS: atom_id res chain seq x y z
N MET A 1 9.50 -24.95 50.98
CA MET A 1 9.33 -25.80 49.78
C MET A 1 8.72 -24.95 48.68
N ALA A 2 9.27 -25.10 47.48
CA ALA A 2 9.01 -24.42 46.20
C ALA A 2 7.51 -24.31 45.82
N GLU A 3 7.09 -23.15 45.27
CA GLU A 3 6.65 -22.95 43.87
C GLU A 3 5.13 -23.26 43.69
N ASN A 4 4.32 -22.71 42.79
CA ASN A 4 4.42 -21.83 41.63
C ASN A 4 2.97 -21.40 41.26
N GLY A 5 2.80 -20.36 40.45
CA GLY A 5 1.55 -20.05 39.73
C GLY A 5 0.98 -18.67 40.10
N GLY A 6 1.21 -17.58 39.36
CA GLY A 6 1.33 -17.48 37.91
C GLY A 6 -0.06 -17.33 37.30
N GLY A 7 -0.52 -16.09 37.10
CA GLY A 7 -1.86 -15.85 36.54
C GLY A 7 -2.19 -14.39 36.27
N ASN A 8 -1.67 -13.87 35.15
CA ASN A 8 -2.21 -12.80 34.30
C ASN A 8 -2.83 -11.57 34.98
N GLY A 9 -2.00 -10.56 35.24
CA GLY A 9 -2.44 -9.17 35.21
C GLY A 9 -2.91 -8.81 33.80
N ILE A 10 -4.22 -8.63 33.63
CA ILE A 10 -4.79 -7.97 32.45
C ILE A 10 -4.37 -6.50 32.57
N ALA A 11 -3.33 -6.12 31.83
CA ALA A 11 -3.01 -4.72 31.62
C ALA A 11 -4.09 -4.11 30.73
N ASN A 12 -5.15 -3.60 31.35
CA ASN A 12 -6.01 -2.56 30.76
C ASN A 12 -5.19 -1.28 30.65
N GLY A 13 -4.38 -1.19 29.59
CA GLY A 13 -3.67 0.01 29.19
C GLY A 13 -4.43 0.71 28.07
N ASN A 14 -5.16 1.77 28.43
CA ASN A 14 -5.51 2.84 27.50
C ASN A 14 -4.21 3.40 26.90
N GLY A 15 -3.94 3.08 25.63
CA GLY A 15 -2.73 3.49 24.92
C GLY A 15 -3.08 3.97 23.52
N ASN A 16 -2.90 5.28 23.30
CA ASN A 16 -2.85 5.93 22.00
C ASN A 16 -1.97 5.16 20.99
N GLY A 17 -2.46 5.06 19.75
CA GLY A 17 -1.72 4.83 18.51
C GLY A 17 -0.40 4.07 18.58
N ASN A 18 -0.44 2.74 18.48
CA ASN A 18 0.75 1.96 18.20
C ASN A 18 0.51 0.92 17.10
N CYS A 19 0.74 1.35 15.86
CA CYS A 19 0.79 0.53 14.65
C CYS A 19 2.01 -0.41 14.68
N GLY A 20 2.00 -1.45 15.52
CA GLY A 20 3.20 -2.27 15.79
C GLY A 20 3.08 -3.79 15.59
N GLY A 21 1.87 -4.36 15.58
CA GLY A 21 1.70 -5.83 15.71
C GLY A 21 2.09 -6.67 14.47
N GLY A 22 2.07 -6.08 13.27
CA GLY A 22 2.38 -6.78 12.01
C GLY A 22 3.80 -6.54 11.46
N ASP A 23 4.50 -5.57 12.02
CA ASP A 23 5.73 -5.02 11.45
C ASP A 23 6.91 -5.99 11.57
N GLY A 24 7.01 -6.75 12.66
CA GLY A 24 8.09 -7.72 12.89
C GLY A 24 8.06 -8.90 11.93
N ARG A 25 6.88 -9.51 11.69
CA ARG A 25 6.74 -10.62 10.72
C ARG A 25 7.00 -10.14 9.29
N ARG A 26 6.55 -8.93 8.95
CA ARG A 26 6.84 -8.29 7.66
C ARG A 26 8.33 -8.07 7.46
N ARG A 27 8.99 -7.41 8.42
CA ARG A 27 10.44 -7.14 8.38
C ARG A 27 11.25 -8.43 8.26
N ARG A 28 10.87 -9.48 8.99
CA ARG A 28 11.50 -10.80 8.86
C ARG A 28 11.33 -11.38 7.45
N LYS A 29 10.14 -11.28 6.85
CA LYS A 29 9.90 -11.78 5.49
C LYS A 29 10.63 -10.95 4.43
N LEU A 30 10.66 -9.62 4.55
CA LEU A 30 11.47 -8.75 3.68
C LEU A 30 12.96 -9.07 3.80
N ALA A 31 13.47 -9.24 5.01
CA ALA A 31 14.86 -9.63 5.24
C ALA A 31 15.18 -11.00 4.61
N LEU A 32 14.25 -11.96 4.69
CA LEU A 32 14.40 -13.24 4.02
C LEU A 32 14.41 -13.10 2.49
N ASN A 33 13.46 -12.35 1.91
CA ASN A 33 13.43 -12.12 0.46
C ASN A 33 14.74 -11.47 -0.03
N ASN A 34 15.22 -10.46 0.70
CA ASN A 34 16.51 -9.81 0.40
C ASN A 34 17.69 -10.77 0.52
N LYS A 35 17.71 -11.64 1.54
CA LYS A 35 18.75 -12.68 1.71
C LYS A 35 18.81 -13.62 0.51
N TYR A 36 17.67 -13.93 -0.10
CA TYR A 36 17.56 -14.79 -1.28
C TYR A 36 17.58 -14.02 -2.60
N ASN A 37 17.92 -12.71 -2.58
CA ASN A 37 17.91 -11.84 -3.76
C ASN A 37 16.57 -11.83 -4.52
N LEU A 38 15.46 -12.10 -3.84
CA LEU A 38 14.12 -11.98 -4.41
C LEU A 38 13.73 -10.50 -4.43
N ARG A 39 13.99 -9.84 -5.55
CA ARG A 39 13.56 -8.46 -5.79
C ARG A 39 12.11 -8.43 -6.22
N PHE A 40 11.35 -7.50 -5.67
CA PHE A 40 9.96 -7.29 -6.06
C PHE A 40 9.88 -6.06 -6.98
N GLU A 41 9.98 -6.33 -8.27
CA GLU A 41 9.92 -5.32 -9.34
C GLU A 41 8.67 -5.59 -10.22
N PRO A 42 7.46 -5.31 -9.70
CA PRO A 42 6.22 -5.61 -10.40
C PRO A 42 5.97 -4.60 -11.54
N THR A 43 5.35 -5.08 -12.63
CA THR A 43 4.81 -4.21 -13.69
C THR A 43 3.53 -3.50 -13.23
N HIS A 44 3.10 -2.48 -13.98
CA HIS A 44 1.86 -1.77 -13.70
C HIS A 44 0.64 -2.72 -13.66
N GLU A 45 0.58 -3.69 -14.57
CA GLU A 45 -0.49 -4.69 -14.65
C GLU A 45 -0.48 -5.64 -13.44
N ILE A 46 0.70 -6.06 -12.97
CA ILE A 46 0.82 -6.90 -11.76
C ILE A 46 0.29 -6.12 -10.55
N LEU A 47 0.69 -4.86 -10.41
CA LEU A 47 0.24 -4.00 -9.30
C LEU A 47 -1.28 -3.80 -9.33
N ALA A 48 -1.86 -3.48 -10.49
CA ALA A 48 -3.29 -3.24 -10.62
C ALA A 48 -4.14 -4.53 -10.50
N PHE A 49 -3.83 -5.57 -11.26
CA PHE A 49 -4.74 -6.72 -11.44
C PHE A 49 -4.39 -7.94 -10.59
N GLN A 50 -3.13 -8.10 -10.17
CA GLN A 50 -2.76 -9.23 -9.32
C GLN A 50 -2.69 -8.84 -7.84
N VAL A 51 -2.40 -7.58 -7.54
CA VAL A 51 -2.24 -7.10 -6.17
C VAL A 51 -3.44 -6.25 -5.73
N LEU A 52 -3.68 -5.10 -6.36
CA LEU A 52 -4.75 -4.18 -5.97
C LEU A 52 -6.14 -4.83 -6.13
N ARG A 53 -6.44 -5.46 -7.27
CA ARG A 53 -7.70 -6.20 -7.46
C ARG A 53 -7.94 -7.24 -6.36
N LYS A 54 -6.92 -8.02 -6.00
CA LYS A 54 -7.05 -9.03 -4.93
C LYS A 54 -7.33 -8.34 -3.59
N ARG A 55 -6.64 -7.24 -3.29
CA ARG A 55 -6.86 -6.46 -2.07
C ARG A 55 -8.26 -5.85 -1.99
N VAL A 56 -8.78 -5.31 -3.09
CA VAL A 56 -10.14 -4.74 -3.21
C VAL A 56 -11.19 -5.83 -3.03
N ARG A 57 -11.03 -6.97 -3.73
CA ARG A 57 -11.94 -8.12 -3.63
C ARG A 57 -11.76 -8.96 -2.35
N ARG A 58 -10.91 -8.51 -1.43
CA ARG A 58 -10.55 -9.23 -0.18
C ARG A 58 -10.05 -10.67 -0.42
N ASN A 59 -9.49 -10.91 -1.60
CA ASN A 59 -8.85 -12.16 -1.96
C ASN A 59 -7.44 -12.24 -1.37
N TYR A 60 -6.98 -13.47 -1.14
CA TYR A 60 -5.68 -13.73 -0.54
C TYR A 60 -4.53 -13.22 -1.43
N VAL A 61 -3.71 -12.33 -0.88
CA VAL A 61 -2.40 -11.95 -1.43
C VAL A 61 -1.33 -12.75 -0.65
N PRO A 62 -0.46 -13.51 -1.33
CA PRO A 62 0.55 -14.31 -0.64
C PRO A 62 1.42 -13.49 0.30
N SER A 63 1.73 -14.04 1.48
CA SER A 63 2.47 -13.32 2.53
C SER A 63 3.85 -12.81 2.09
N TYR A 64 4.51 -13.49 1.15
CA TYR A 64 5.80 -13.08 0.57
C TYR A 64 5.70 -11.92 -0.44
N VAL A 65 4.50 -11.62 -0.94
CA VAL A 65 4.19 -10.42 -1.75
C VAL A 65 3.66 -9.32 -0.85
N ARG A 66 2.70 -9.65 0.03
CA ARG A 66 2.07 -8.70 0.96
C ARG A 66 3.10 -7.97 1.83
N CYS A 67 4.27 -8.57 2.09
CA CYS A 67 5.29 -7.95 2.91
C CYS A 67 5.92 -6.68 2.32
N TYR A 68 5.77 -6.42 1.01
CA TYR A 68 6.24 -5.18 0.36
C TYR A 68 5.27 -4.01 0.52
N PHE A 69 4.05 -4.25 1.02
CA PHE A 69 2.99 -3.26 1.06
C PHE A 69 2.68 -2.82 2.50
N ARG A 70 2.34 -1.54 2.68
CA ARG A 70 1.77 -1.00 3.92
C ARG A 70 0.32 -0.58 3.70
N GLU A 71 -0.50 -0.76 4.73
CA GLU A 71 -1.84 -0.16 4.77
C GLU A 71 -1.73 1.20 5.45
N LEU A 72 -2.33 2.21 4.84
CA LEU A 72 -2.43 3.55 5.38
C LEU A 72 -3.89 3.89 5.64
N ASP A 73 -4.15 4.36 6.85
CA ASP A 73 -5.43 4.92 7.25
C ASP A 73 -5.32 6.45 7.23
N CYS A 74 -5.09 7.02 6.04
CA CYS A 74 -5.08 8.46 5.82
C CYS A 74 -6.04 8.80 4.69
N ASP A 75 -6.72 9.94 4.81
CA ASP A 75 -7.73 10.36 3.82
C ASP A 75 -7.09 10.80 2.49
N ASN A 76 -5.81 11.23 2.53
CA ASN A 76 -5.04 11.64 1.36
C ASN A 76 -3.56 11.24 1.48
N PHE A 77 -3.09 10.40 0.55
CA PHE A 77 -1.69 9.94 0.50
C PHE A 77 -0.68 11.08 0.26
N PHE A 78 -1.05 12.06 -0.56
CA PHE A 78 -0.15 13.14 -1.02
C PHE A 78 0.14 14.21 0.04
N GLN A 79 -0.62 14.23 1.14
CA GLN A 79 -0.40 15.14 2.27
C GLN A 79 0.60 14.60 3.30
N ARG A 80 1.19 13.42 3.05
CA ARG A 80 2.17 12.85 3.95
C ARG A 80 3.50 13.60 3.86
N ASP A 81 4.22 13.66 4.97
CA ASP A 81 5.58 14.22 5.02
C ASP A 81 6.66 13.13 5.12
N ASP A 82 6.26 11.87 5.28
CA ASP A 82 7.15 10.76 5.60
C ASP A 82 7.61 9.95 4.38
N PHE A 83 7.52 10.51 3.16
CA PHE A 83 7.99 9.89 1.92
C PHE A 83 9.48 9.48 1.96
N HIS A 84 10.26 10.07 2.86
CA HIS A 84 11.69 9.81 3.02
C HIS A 84 11.99 8.51 3.81
N ILE A 85 11.01 7.85 4.43
CA ILE A 85 11.23 6.61 5.18
C ILE A 85 11.53 5.45 4.21
N ARG A 86 12.81 5.11 4.02
CA ARG A 86 13.38 4.19 3.00
C ARG A 86 12.88 2.74 3.03
N THR A 87 12.05 2.37 3.99
CA THR A 87 11.77 0.95 4.27
C THR A 87 10.63 0.37 3.46
N VAL A 88 9.77 1.20 2.85
CA VAL A 88 8.62 0.75 2.07
C VAL A 88 8.37 1.70 0.90
N ASP A 89 8.18 1.11 -0.28
CA ASP A 89 7.87 1.83 -1.52
C ASP A 89 6.40 1.69 -1.93
N PHE A 90 5.64 0.72 -1.38
CA PHE A 90 4.26 0.46 -1.76
C PHE A 90 3.27 0.64 -0.62
N TYR A 91 2.17 1.35 -0.90
CA TYR A 91 1.16 1.69 0.09
C TYR A 91 -0.26 1.51 -0.45
N PHE A 92 -1.11 0.79 0.26
CA PHE A 92 -2.55 0.85 0.08
C PHE A 92 -3.11 1.99 0.90
N CYS A 93 -3.95 2.82 0.29
CA CYS A 93 -4.64 3.92 0.96
C CYS A 93 -6.12 3.86 0.64
N LYS A 94 -6.97 4.05 1.65
CA LYS A 94 -8.40 4.28 1.44
C LYS A 94 -8.60 5.71 0.94
N ARG A 95 -9.36 5.90 -0.13
CA ARG A 95 -9.76 7.21 -0.63
C ARG A 95 -11.17 7.50 -0.10
N ARG A 96 -11.30 8.49 0.79
CA ARG A 96 -12.61 8.93 1.30
C ARG A 96 -13.28 9.98 0.41
N MET A 97 -12.54 10.52 -0.57
CA MET A 97 -13.06 11.43 -1.60
C MET A 97 -12.52 11.01 -2.97
N PRO A 98 -13.22 10.13 -3.70
CA PRO A 98 -12.86 9.79 -5.08
C PRO A 98 -13.09 11.03 -5.97
N GLY A 99 -12.06 11.50 -6.68
CA GLY A 99 -12.14 12.67 -7.56
C GLY A 99 -11.49 13.96 -7.05
N VAL A 100 -10.82 13.93 -5.89
CA VAL A 100 -10.01 15.07 -5.42
C VAL A 100 -8.94 15.40 -6.45
N ALA A 101 -8.92 16.69 -6.84
CA ALA A 101 -7.91 17.27 -7.72
C ALA A 101 -6.50 16.99 -7.21
N ILE A 102 -5.54 16.97 -8.15
CA ILE A 102 -4.12 16.84 -7.84
C ILE A 102 -3.79 17.82 -6.70
N PRO A 103 -3.27 17.35 -5.55
CA PRO A 103 -3.04 18.22 -4.40
C PRO A 103 -2.04 19.32 -4.73
N LEU A 104 -2.21 20.50 -4.13
CA LEU A 104 -1.28 21.62 -4.30
C LEU A 104 0.16 21.17 -3.99
N GLY A 105 1.11 21.57 -4.85
CA GLY A 105 2.51 21.14 -4.75
C GLY A 105 2.80 19.80 -5.43
N TRP A 106 1.87 19.26 -6.22
CA TRP A 106 2.08 18.08 -7.05
C TRP A 106 1.76 18.37 -8.51
N THR A 107 2.59 17.82 -9.39
CA THR A 107 2.44 17.93 -10.84
C THR A 107 2.29 16.53 -11.44
N THR A 108 1.29 16.32 -12.29
CA THR A 108 1.18 15.07 -13.07
C THR A 108 2.26 15.05 -14.13
N ILE A 109 3.07 13.98 -14.14
CA ILE A 109 4.10 13.76 -15.15
C ILE A 109 3.72 12.64 -16.13
N GLU A 110 2.76 11.77 -15.77
CA GLU A 110 2.24 10.73 -16.65
C GLU A 110 0.78 10.37 -16.30
N GLY A 111 -0.04 10.09 -17.32
CA GLY A 111 -1.40 9.59 -17.15
C GLY A 111 -2.47 10.67 -16.90
N PRO A 112 -3.71 10.28 -16.57
CA PRO A 112 -4.13 8.91 -16.27
C PRO A 112 -4.11 8.01 -17.52
N THR A 113 -3.39 6.89 -17.42
CA THR A 113 -3.30 5.85 -18.45
C THR A 113 -4.25 4.71 -18.09
N ALA A 114 -5.16 4.39 -19.00
CA ALA A 114 -6.07 3.26 -18.83
C ALA A 114 -5.33 1.93 -19.04
N MET A 115 -5.71 0.93 -18.24
CA MET A 115 -5.24 -0.44 -18.36
C MET A 115 -6.45 -1.37 -18.44
N GLU A 116 -6.37 -2.36 -19.32
CA GLU A 116 -7.37 -3.40 -19.47
C GLU A 116 -6.72 -4.77 -19.32
N ASN A 117 -7.41 -5.69 -18.66
CA ASN A 117 -6.92 -7.05 -18.49
C ASN A 117 -8.06 -8.06 -18.66
N HIS A 118 -7.87 -8.98 -19.61
CA HIS A 118 -8.80 -10.06 -19.88
C HIS A 118 -8.39 -11.31 -19.10
N MET A 119 -9.24 -11.78 -18.18
CA MET A 119 -9.02 -13.03 -17.45
C MET A 119 -10.32 -13.82 -17.38
N ASN A 120 -10.31 -15.05 -17.88
CA ASN A 120 -11.42 -16.01 -17.79
C ASN A 120 -12.77 -15.35 -18.15
N ASP A 121 -12.86 -14.83 -19.37
CA ASP A 121 -14.03 -14.14 -19.94
C ASP A 121 -14.47 -12.85 -19.22
N ASN A 122 -13.73 -12.41 -18.20
CA ASN A 122 -13.97 -11.15 -17.52
C ASN A 122 -12.99 -10.09 -17.98
N VAL A 123 -13.50 -8.89 -18.17
CA VAL A 123 -12.71 -7.69 -18.45
C VAL A 123 -12.54 -6.89 -17.16
N PHE A 124 -11.29 -6.58 -16.84
CA PHE A 124 -10.92 -5.78 -15.69
C PHE A 124 -10.34 -4.45 -16.13
N TYR A 125 -10.78 -3.37 -15.50
CA TYR A 125 -10.30 -2.03 -15.79
C TYR A 125 -9.49 -1.47 -14.64
N GLY A 126 -8.41 -0.79 -14.96
CA GLY A 126 -7.60 -0.04 -14.02
C GLY A 126 -7.05 1.22 -14.67
N THR A 127 -6.50 2.10 -13.86
CA THR A 127 -5.76 3.26 -14.35
C THR A 127 -4.50 3.43 -13.53
N TYR A 128 -3.48 4.05 -14.10
CA TYR A 128 -2.35 4.56 -13.32
C TYR A 128 -2.01 5.99 -13.74
N ALA A 129 -1.43 6.75 -12.82
CA ALA A 129 -0.94 8.09 -13.06
C ALA A 129 0.29 8.34 -12.19
N THR A 130 1.28 9.05 -12.71
CA THR A 130 2.52 9.37 -12.01
C THR A 130 2.59 10.86 -11.72
N TYR A 131 2.98 11.19 -10.50
CA TYR A 131 3.03 12.54 -9.95
C TYR A 131 4.43 12.84 -9.40
N HIS A 132 4.86 14.08 -9.56
CA HIS A 132 6.07 14.63 -8.99
C HIS A 132 5.68 15.67 -7.94
N LYS A 133 6.33 15.65 -6.76
CA LYS A 133 6.14 16.69 -5.74
C LYS A 133 7.10 17.84 -6.02
N ASP A 134 6.53 19.03 -6.22
CA ASP A 134 7.26 20.23 -6.64
C ASP A 134 8.43 20.52 -5.69
N ASN A 135 9.57 20.95 -6.24
CA ASN A 135 10.81 21.24 -5.51
C ASN A 135 11.39 20.07 -4.69
N THR A 136 10.99 18.83 -4.96
CA THR A 136 11.56 17.63 -4.34
C THR A 136 11.96 16.61 -5.39
N THR A 137 12.63 15.53 -4.99
CA THR A 137 12.92 14.36 -5.84
C THR A 137 11.86 13.27 -5.69
N VAL A 138 10.76 13.53 -4.98
CA VAL A 138 9.70 12.56 -4.70
C VAL A 138 8.82 12.36 -5.94
N ILE A 139 8.76 11.10 -6.40
CA ILE A 139 7.89 10.67 -7.50
C ILE A 139 6.99 9.55 -6.99
N VAL A 140 5.69 9.66 -7.27
CA VAL A 140 4.66 8.69 -6.84
C VAL A 140 3.83 8.26 -8.03
N THR A 141 3.66 6.95 -8.22
CA THR A 141 2.65 6.40 -9.13
C THR A 141 1.46 5.91 -8.34
N GLU A 142 0.27 6.43 -8.67
CA GLU A 142 -1.02 5.95 -8.18
C GLU A 142 -1.57 4.90 -9.14
N TYR A 143 -2.15 3.83 -8.58
CA TYR A 143 -2.86 2.78 -9.28
C TYR A 143 -4.28 2.69 -8.74
N ARG A 144 -5.24 2.61 -9.66
CA ARG A 144 -6.66 2.44 -9.37
C ARG A 144 -7.19 1.22 -10.10
N PHE A 145 -8.17 0.57 -9.50
CA PHE A 145 -8.86 -0.60 -10.05
C PHE A 145 -10.36 -0.33 -10.02
N PHE A 146 -11.09 -0.74 -11.06
CA PHE A 146 -12.53 -0.51 -11.19
C PHE A 146 -13.28 -1.82 -11.49
N PRO A 147 -14.56 -1.91 -11.07
CA PRO A 147 -15.30 -0.96 -10.24
C PRO A 147 -14.99 -1.08 -8.74
N GLN A 148 -15.22 -0.01 -7.98
CA GLN A 148 -15.17 0.06 -6.52
C GLN A 148 -16.31 0.93 -5.98
N GLU A 149 -16.75 0.67 -4.74
CA GLU A 149 -17.69 1.56 -4.02
C GLU A 149 -17.01 2.91 -3.75
N LEU A 150 -17.71 4.02 -3.98
CA LEU A 150 -17.17 5.37 -3.85
C LEU A 150 -16.60 5.67 -2.45
N ASP A 151 -17.28 5.23 -1.39
CA ASP A 151 -16.86 5.48 0.01
C ASP A 151 -15.81 4.50 0.53
N ASN A 152 -15.45 3.49 -0.28
CA ASN A 152 -14.53 2.42 0.08
C ASN A 152 -13.45 2.19 -0.97
N GLU A 153 -13.19 3.16 -1.85
CA GLU A 153 -12.17 3.02 -2.87
C GLU A 153 -10.79 2.85 -2.21
N ILE A 154 -10.05 1.83 -2.64
CA ILE A 154 -8.66 1.61 -2.27
C ILE A 154 -7.81 1.90 -3.50
N ALA A 155 -6.80 2.76 -3.32
CA ALA A 155 -5.75 3.00 -4.28
C ALA A 155 -4.43 2.42 -3.78
N LEU A 156 -3.56 2.07 -4.72
CA LEU A 156 -2.19 1.65 -4.44
C LEU A 156 -1.23 2.74 -4.90
N TYR A 157 -0.26 3.08 -4.06
CA TYR A 157 0.77 4.08 -4.34
C TYR A 157 2.14 3.41 -4.35
N ARG A 158 2.95 3.75 -5.34
CA ARG A 158 4.37 3.37 -5.45
C ARG A 158 5.22 4.62 -5.40
N ILE A 159 6.20 4.69 -4.49
CA ILE A 159 7.22 5.72 -4.47
C ILE A 159 8.39 5.27 -5.37
N LEU A 160 8.76 6.08 -6.36
CA LEU A 160 9.79 5.76 -7.36
C LEU A 160 11.13 6.43 -7.07
N SER A 161 11.09 7.68 -6.63
CA SER A 161 12.26 8.50 -6.34
C SER A 161 11.99 9.32 -5.07
N ARG A 162 13.05 9.76 -4.38
CA ARG A 162 12.99 10.44 -3.08
C ARG A 162 13.99 11.56 -2.98
#